data_AF-A0A2N2G9I6-F1
#
_entry.id   AF-A0A2N2G9I6-F1
#
_cell.length_a   1.000
_cell.length_b   1.000
_cell.length_c   1.000
_cell.angle_alpha   90.00
_cell.angle_beta   90.00
_cell.angle_gamma   90.00
#
_symmetry.space_group_name_H-M   'P 1'
#
loop_
_entity.id
_entity.type
_entity.pdbx_description
1 polymer ?
#
loop_
_entity_poly.entity_id
_entity_poly.type
_entity_poly.pdbx_seq_one_letter_code
_entity_poly.pdbx_strand_id
1 'polypeptide(L)'
;MQYSKRVLSSEKGFILVTAVLACMILLAITIMIINITTSDLQVSIQNVGQKKALTAAETGIHRMMQSFDPQNMAASAVTGVQVDSANDPNSVYTISTPTMPTGGPEFLPLTGYAIGGGQQWGQRRYNVDVTGINTQYSTRVTIGVGIGYGPIEISTMMR
;
A
#
# COMPACT_ATOMS: atom_id res chain seq x y z
N MET A 1 39.67 -57.90 -49.13
CA MET A 1 38.73 -57.54 -48.04
C MET A 1 38.82 -56.04 -47.79
N GLN A 2 37.93 -55.24 -48.39
CA GLN A 2 37.81 -53.81 -48.10
C GLN A 2 36.61 -53.61 -47.19
N TYR A 3 36.86 -53.32 -45.91
CA TYR A 3 35.81 -52.91 -44.99
C TYR A 3 35.37 -51.48 -45.34
N SER A 4 34.09 -51.34 -45.66
CA SER A 4 33.44 -50.08 -46.02
C SER A 4 33.49 -49.09 -44.85
N LYS A 5 34.36 -48.08 -44.95
CA LYS A 5 34.51 -46.94 -44.01
C LYS A 5 33.29 -45.99 -43.96
N ARG A 6 32.11 -46.39 -44.45
CA ARG A 6 30.92 -45.50 -44.48
C ARG A 6 30.17 -45.39 -43.15
N VAL A 7 30.44 -46.28 -42.19
CA VAL A 7 29.76 -46.27 -40.88
C VAL A 7 30.38 -45.26 -39.90
N LEU A 8 31.62 -44.82 -40.12
CA LEU A 8 32.37 -43.93 -39.22
C LEU A 8 32.19 -42.43 -39.52
N SER A 9 31.46 -42.06 -40.57
CA SER A 9 31.12 -40.66 -40.88
C SER A 9 29.62 -40.51 -41.12
N SER A 10 28.84 -40.61 -40.04
CA SER A 10 27.39 -40.32 -40.07
C SER A 10 27.16 -38.84 -39.83
N GLU A 11 27.55 -37.99 -40.78
CA GLU A 11 27.33 -36.53 -40.73
C GLU A 11 25.85 -36.20 -40.50
N LYS A 12 24.94 -36.97 -41.11
CA LYS A 12 23.48 -36.80 -40.97
C LYS A 12 22.99 -37.06 -39.53
N GLY A 13 23.57 -38.04 -38.84
CA GLY A 13 23.23 -38.32 -37.44
C GLY A 13 23.72 -37.23 -36.50
N PHE A 14 24.93 -36.70 -36.73
CA PHE A 14 25.46 -35.58 -35.96
C PHE A 14 24.64 -34.31 -36.15
N ILE A 15 24.25 -33.99 -37.40
CA ILE A 15 23.38 -32.85 -37.71
C ILE A 15 22.02 -32.96 -37.02
N LEU A 16 21.44 -34.17 -36.95
CA LEU A 16 20.19 -34.38 -36.23
C LEU A 16 20.33 -34.09 -34.73
N VAL A 17 21.41 -34.58 -34.11
CA VAL A 17 21.66 -34.37 -32.67
C VAL A 17 21.91 -32.90 -32.38
N THR A 18 22.71 -32.20 -33.20
CA THR A 18 22.96 -30.76 -33.00
C THR A 18 21.70 -29.94 -33.22
N ALA A 19 20.85 -30.28 -34.19
CA ALA A 19 19.56 -29.63 -34.40
C ALA A 19 18.63 -29.82 -33.19
N VAL A 20 18.51 -31.05 -32.67
CA VAL A 20 17.67 -31.34 -31.50
C VAL A 20 18.21 -30.63 -30.25
N LEU A 21 19.53 -30.61 -30.06
CA LEU A 21 20.17 -29.92 -28.94
C LEU A 21 19.94 -28.40 -29.03
N ALA A 22 20.04 -27.81 -30.22
CA ALA A 22 19.69 -26.41 -30.45
C ALA A 22 18.22 -26.12 -30.14
N CYS A 23 17.29 -26.99 -30.57
CA CYS A 23 15.87 -26.87 -30.24
C CYS A 23 15.61 -26.96 -28.73
N MET A 24 16.28 -27.87 -28.01
CA MET A 24 16.15 -27.96 -26.55
C MET A 24 16.65 -26.70 -25.84
N ILE A 25 17.77 -26.12 -26.30
CA ILE A 25 18.30 -24.88 -25.75
C ILE A 25 17.30 -23.73 -25.96
N LEU A 26 16.76 -23.57 -27.17
CA LEU A 26 15.78 -22.52 -27.47
C LEU A 26 14.50 -22.66 -26.65
N LEU A 27 14.02 -23.89 -26.44
CA LEU A 27 12.85 -24.16 -25.60
C LEU A 27 13.13 -23.83 -24.12
N ALA A 28 14.30 -24.20 -23.61
CA ALA A 28 14.71 -23.86 -22.24
C ALA A 28 14.77 -22.34 -22.03
N ILE A 29 15.36 -21.60 -22.99
CA ILE A 29 15.44 -20.13 -22.95
C ILE A 29 14.05 -19.52 -23.03
N THR A 30 13.17 -20.04 -23.89
CA THR A 30 11.81 -19.51 -24.06
C THR A 30 11.00 -19.64 -22.77
N ILE A 31 11.07 -20.79 -22.09
CA ILE A 31 10.40 -20.99 -20.79
C ILE A 31 10.99 -20.05 -19.72
N MET A 32 12.32 -19.87 -19.70
CA MET A 32 12.96 -18.93 -18.77
C MET A 32 12.47 -17.50 -18.96
N ILE A 33 12.40 -17.02 -20.20
CA ILE A 33 11.96 -15.65 -20.52
C ILE A 33 10.51 -15.45 -20.05
N ILE A 34 9.61 -16.40 -20.33
CA ILE A 34 8.21 -16.33 -19.91
C ILE A 34 8.10 -16.20 -18.39
N ASN A 35 8.89 -16.96 -17.63
CA ASN A 35 8.85 -16.92 -16.17
C ASN A 35 9.34 -15.57 -15.61
N ILE A 36 10.41 -15.01 -16.17
CA ILE A 36 10.94 -13.70 -15.75
C ILE A 36 9.91 -12.59 -16.07
N THR A 37 9.40 -12.54 -17.30
CA THR A 37 8.43 -11.51 -17.69
C THR A 37 7.13 -11.58 -16.88
N THR A 38 6.66 -12.78 -16.59
CA THR A 38 5.45 -12.96 -15.76
C THR A 38 5.68 -12.43 -14.34
N SER A 39 6.86 -12.68 -13.77
CA SER A 39 7.21 -12.20 -12.43
C SER A 39 7.28 -10.67 -12.39
N ASP A 40 7.91 -10.05 -13.39
CA ASP A 40 8.02 -8.59 -13.48
C ASP A 40 6.64 -7.92 -13.66
N LEU A 41 5.76 -8.54 -14.46
CA LEU A 41 4.39 -8.07 -14.63
C LEU A 41 3.59 -8.15 -13.32
N GLN A 42 3.71 -9.23 -12.57
CA GLN A 42 3.00 -9.38 -11.29
C GLN A 42 3.43 -8.30 -10.28
N VAL A 43 4.73 -8.04 -10.17
CA VAL A 43 5.25 -6.98 -9.28
C VAL A 43 4.76 -5.60 -9.73
N SER A 44 4.76 -5.35 -11.04
CA SER A 44 4.28 -4.08 -11.60
C SER A 44 2.80 -3.83 -11.31
N ILE A 45 1.97 -4.87 -11.46
CA ILE A 45 0.53 -4.83 -11.15
C ILE A 45 0.31 -4.56 -9.66
N GLN A 46 1.04 -5.25 -8.79
CA GLN A 46 0.96 -5.03 -7.34
C GLN A 46 1.37 -3.61 -6.95
N ASN A 47 2.43 -3.08 -7.54
CA ASN A 47 2.89 -1.71 -7.26
C ASN A 47 1.85 -0.66 -7.68
N VAL A 48 1.20 -0.82 -8.83
CA VAL A 48 0.12 0.07 -9.26
C VAL A 48 -1.07 -0.01 -8.29
N GLY A 49 -1.46 -1.22 -7.89
CA GLY A 49 -2.51 -1.42 -6.88
C GLY A 49 -2.18 -0.75 -5.55
N GLN A 50 -0.97 -0.95 -5.04
CA GLN A 50 -0.51 -0.36 -3.79
C GLN A 50 -0.51 1.17 -3.84
N LYS A 51 -0.08 1.78 -4.95
CA LYS A 51 -0.15 3.24 -5.14
C LYS A 51 -1.59 3.75 -5.11
N LYS A 52 -2.52 3.07 -5.80
CA LYS A 52 -3.94 3.43 -5.78
C LYS A 52 -4.54 3.30 -4.38
N ALA A 53 -4.26 2.20 -3.68
CA ALA A 53 -4.67 1.99 -2.31
C ALA A 53 -4.07 3.06 -1.36
N LEU A 54 -2.82 3.47 -1.57
CA LEU A 54 -2.17 4.54 -0.80
C LEU A 54 -2.86 5.89 -1.02
N THR A 55 -3.11 6.29 -2.28
CA THR A 55 -3.83 7.54 -2.58
C THR A 55 -5.25 7.53 -2.00
N ALA A 56 -5.91 6.37 -1.98
CA ALA A 56 -7.20 6.25 -1.31
C ALA A 56 -7.10 6.44 0.19
N ALA A 57 -6.10 5.84 0.84
CA ALA A 57 -5.83 6.05 2.26
C ALA A 57 -5.57 7.55 2.55
N GLU A 58 -4.70 8.21 1.77
CA GLU A 58 -4.42 9.65 1.90
C GLU A 58 -5.68 10.51 1.74
N THR A 59 -6.56 10.19 0.79
CA THR A 59 -7.85 10.89 0.64
C THR A 59 -8.72 10.74 1.90
N GLY A 60 -8.76 9.53 2.47
CA GLY A 60 -9.42 9.28 3.75
C GLY A 60 -8.82 10.10 4.89
N ILE A 61 -7.50 10.24 4.95
CA ILE A 61 -6.80 11.08 5.93
C ILE A 61 -7.19 12.56 5.72
N HIS A 62 -7.20 13.04 4.48
CA HIS A 62 -7.61 14.40 4.17
C HIS A 62 -9.06 14.68 4.56
N ARG A 63 -9.98 13.75 4.31
CA ARG A 63 -11.36 13.88 4.77
C ARG A 63 -11.44 13.86 6.29
N MET A 64 -10.69 12.99 6.92
CA MET A 64 -10.61 12.94 8.37
C MET A 64 -10.17 14.28 8.97
N MET A 65 -9.14 14.92 8.42
CA MET A 65 -8.70 16.24 8.89
C MET A 65 -9.77 17.33 8.77
N GLN A 66 -10.70 17.21 7.81
CA GLN A 66 -11.74 18.21 7.56
C GLN A 66 -13.00 18.00 8.40
N SER A 67 -13.38 16.75 8.64
CA SER A 67 -14.65 16.39 9.28
C SER A 67 -14.49 15.80 10.68
N PHE A 68 -13.30 15.84 11.25
CA PHE A 68 -13.06 15.31 12.60
C PHE A 68 -13.82 16.13 13.64
N ASP A 69 -14.69 15.44 14.39
CA ASP A 69 -15.42 16.01 15.52
C ASP A 69 -15.05 15.24 16.80
N PRO A 70 -14.37 15.87 17.77
CA PRO A 70 -14.01 15.23 19.03
C PRO A 70 -15.21 14.95 19.94
N GLN A 71 -16.36 15.60 19.73
CA GLN A 71 -17.58 15.36 20.52
C GLN A 71 -18.36 14.16 19.98
N ASN A 72 -18.17 13.81 18.71
CA ASN A 72 -18.83 12.67 18.06
C ASN A 72 -17.84 11.85 17.21
N MET A 73 -16.93 11.17 17.88
CA MET A 73 -15.87 10.38 17.25
C MET A 73 -16.42 9.25 16.35
N ALA A 74 -17.59 8.70 16.69
CA ALA A 74 -18.23 7.66 15.90
C ALA A 74 -18.68 8.16 14.51
N ALA A 75 -19.07 9.44 14.39
CA ALA A 75 -19.47 10.03 13.12
C ALA A 75 -18.29 10.21 12.14
N SER A 76 -17.05 10.18 12.63
CA SER A 76 -15.86 10.21 11.78
C SER A 76 -15.52 8.85 11.16
N ALA A 77 -16.11 7.76 11.66
CA ALA A 77 -15.91 6.43 11.10
C ALA A 77 -16.71 6.25 9.81
N VAL A 78 -16.05 5.77 8.76
CA VAL A 78 -16.63 5.67 7.42
C VAL A 78 -16.11 4.39 6.77
N THR A 79 -16.96 3.65 6.06
CA THR A 79 -16.57 2.38 5.42
C THR A 79 -16.83 2.41 3.92
N GLY A 80 -15.81 2.02 3.15
CA GLY A 80 -15.94 1.74 1.72
C GLY A 80 -16.33 2.93 0.85
N VAL A 81 -15.90 4.15 1.20
CA VAL A 81 -16.24 5.34 0.41
C VAL A 81 -15.28 5.48 -0.76
N GLN A 82 -15.85 5.74 -1.94
CA GLN A 82 -15.11 5.94 -3.17
C GLN A 82 -14.38 7.29 -3.16
N VAL A 83 -13.14 7.28 -3.64
CA VAL A 83 -12.33 8.50 -3.82
C VAL A 83 -12.81 9.31 -5.02
N ASP A 84 -12.92 8.64 -6.16
CA ASP A 84 -13.37 9.21 -7.43
C ASP A 84 -14.22 8.16 -8.15
N SER A 85 -15.54 8.27 -8.02
CA SER A 85 -16.48 7.34 -8.66
C SER A 85 -16.50 7.46 -10.18
N ALA A 86 -16.02 8.55 -10.76
CA ALA A 86 -16.06 8.79 -12.20
C ALA A 86 -14.87 8.15 -12.92
N ASN A 87 -13.66 8.26 -12.35
CA ASN A 87 -12.43 7.79 -13.01
C ASN A 87 -11.79 6.57 -12.34
N ASP A 88 -12.03 6.32 -11.04
CA ASP A 88 -11.43 5.20 -10.30
C ASP A 88 -12.40 4.59 -9.26
N PRO A 89 -13.52 3.99 -9.71
CA PRO A 89 -14.57 3.49 -8.82
C PRO A 89 -14.13 2.33 -7.91
N ASN A 90 -12.98 1.72 -8.22
CA ASN A 90 -12.41 0.59 -7.49
C ASN A 90 -11.53 1.01 -6.31
N SER A 91 -11.18 2.30 -6.20
CA SER A 91 -10.38 2.85 -5.10
C SER A 91 -11.29 3.42 -4.02
N VAL A 92 -11.29 2.75 -2.87
CA VAL A 92 -12.13 3.08 -1.71
C VAL A 92 -11.28 3.26 -0.46
N TYR A 93 -11.76 4.10 0.47
CA TYR A 93 -11.16 4.27 1.77
C TYR A 93 -12.14 3.94 2.90
N THR A 94 -11.57 3.59 4.05
CA THR A 94 -12.28 3.28 5.29
C THR A 94 -11.54 3.95 6.43
N ILE A 95 -12.27 4.71 7.24
CA ILE A 95 -11.76 5.39 8.43
C ILE A 95 -12.33 4.65 9.65
N SER A 96 -11.45 4.15 10.52
CA SER A 96 -11.86 3.53 11.78
C SER A 96 -12.33 4.59 12.78
N THR A 97 -13.07 4.17 13.81
CA THR A 97 -13.44 5.08 14.90
C THR A 97 -12.18 5.56 15.61
N PRO A 98 -11.96 6.88 15.75
CA PRO A 98 -10.82 7.40 16.48
C PRO A 98 -10.83 6.92 17.93
N THR A 99 -9.65 6.82 18.51
CA THR A 99 -9.47 6.43 19.91
C THR A 99 -8.48 7.37 20.59
N MET A 100 -8.54 7.45 21.91
CA MET A 100 -7.52 8.17 22.66
C MET A 100 -6.19 7.39 22.58
N PRO A 101 -5.04 8.08 22.52
CA PRO A 101 -3.76 7.40 22.50
C PRO A 101 -3.55 6.58 23.78
N THR A 102 -3.18 5.32 23.62
CA THR A 102 -2.89 4.39 24.74
C THR A 102 -1.50 4.62 25.36
N GLY A 103 -0.71 5.54 24.82
CA GLY A 103 0.63 5.85 25.30
C GLY A 103 1.05 7.31 25.03
N GLY A 104 1.85 7.84 25.97
CA GLY A 104 2.27 9.24 25.97
C GLY A 104 1.18 10.19 26.49
N PRO A 105 1.46 11.51 26.49
CA PRO A 105 0.51 12.49 26.96
C PRO A 105 -0.68 12.61 26.00
N GLU A 106 -1.89 12.59 26.56
CA GLU A 106 -3.17 12.76 25.85
C GLU A 106 -3.32 14.20 25.33
N PHE A 107 -2.77 15.16 26.08
CA PHE A 107 -2.77 16.57 25.75
C PHE A 107 -1.34 17.04 25.47
N LEU A 108 -1.16 17.78 24.39
CA LEU A 108 0.11 18.45 24.09
C LEU A 108 -0.07 19.95 24.31
N PRO A 109 0.75 20.60 25.15
CA PRO A 109 0.70 22.03 25.31
C PRO A 109 1.11 22.72 24.01
N LEU A 110 0.39 23.76 23.63
CA LEU A 110 0.71 24.59 22.48
C LEU A 110 1.54 25.77 22.96
N THR A 111 2.86 25.71 22.72
CA THR A 111 3.79 26.78 23.09
C THR A 111 3.36 28.12 22.48
N GLY A 112 3.26 29.17 23.29
CA GLY A 112 2.83 30.51 22.85
C GLY A 112 1.31 30.77 22.93
N TYR A 113 0.50 29.75 23.25
CA TYR A 113 -0.95 29.90 23.46
C TYR A 113 -1.34 30.08 24.94
N ALA A 114 -0.37 30.31 25.82
CA ALA A 114 -0.66 30.67 27.20
C ALA A 114 -1.18 32.11 27.26
N ILE A 115 -2.49 32.26 27.50
CA ILE A 115 -3.08 33.57 27.79
C ILE A 115 -2.70 33.92 29.23
N GLY A 116 -2.12 35.10 29.43
CA GLY A 116 -1.64 35.54 30.74
C GLY A 116 -2.69 35.32 31.85
N GLY A 117 -2.26 34.82 33.01
CA GLY A 117 -3.15 34.47 34.12
C GLY A 117 -3.13 33.00 34.54
N GLY A 118 -2.19 32.18 34.06
CA GLY A 118 -2.04 30.77 34.46
C GLY A 118 -2.88 29.78 33.63
N GLN A 119 -3.59 30.26 32.61
CA GLN A 119 -4.31 29.41 31.67
C GLN A 119 -3.35 28.83 30.64
N GLN A 120 -3.30 27.50 30.57
CA GLN A 120 -2.54 26.78 29.57
C GLN A 120 -3.49 26.24 28.50
N TRP A 121 -3.14 26.43 27.24
CA TRP A 121 -3.88 25.90 26.10
C TRP A 121 -3.06 24.82 25.39
N GLY A 122 -3.75 23.84 24.84
CA GLY A 122 -3.13 22.69 24.19
C GLY A 122 -4.00 22.08 23.12
N GLN A 123 -3.55 20.96 22.60
CA GLN A 123 -4.30 20.10 21.71
C GLN A 123 -4.49 18.73 22.35
N ARG A 124 -5.67 18.14 22.17
CA ARG A 124 -5.92 16.75 22.52
C ARG A 124 -5.56 15.85 21.35
N ARG A 125 -4.94 14.71 21.64
CA ARG A 125 -4.52 13.74 20.63
C ARG A 125 -5.54 12.63 20.48
N TYR A 126 -5.66 12.14 19.25
CA TYR A 126 -6.45 10.97 18.89
C TYR A 126 -5.66 10.12 17.91
N ASN A 127 -5.83 8.81 17.99
CA ASN A 127 -5.29 7.86 17.02
C ASN A 127 -6.43 7.34 16.15
N VAL A 128 -6.20 7.26 14.85
CA VAL A 128 -7.13 6.65 13.90
C VAL A 128 -6.36 5.84 12.87
N ASP A 129 -6.91 4.69 12.50
CA ASP A 129 -6.43 3.94 11.36
C ASP A 129 -7.29 4.27 10.12
N VAL A 130 -6.61 4.67 9.05
CA VAL A 130 -7.23 4.89 7.74
C VAL A 130 -6.73 3.82 6.79
N THR A 131 -7.66 3.08 6.20
CA THR A 131 -7.38 1.99 5.27
C THR A 131 -7.84 2.34 3.86
N GLY A 132 -6.92 2.35 2.91
CA GLY A 132 -7.22 2.42 1.48
C GLY A 132 -7.21 1.03 0.86
N ILE A 133 -8.16 0.78 -0.02
CA ILE A 133 -8.36 -0.50 -0.71
C ILE A 133 -8.56 -0.22 -2.19
N ASN A 134 -7.88 -0.98 -3.03
CA ASN A 134 -8.23 -1.05 -4.44
C ASN A 134 -8.75 -2.46 -4.77
N THR A 135 -10.02 -2.55 -5.14
CA THR A 135 -10.73 -3.81 -5.40
C THR A 135 -10.31 -4.47 -6.72
N GLN A 136 -9.86 -3.68 -7.70
CA GLN A 136 -9.41 -4.18 -8.99
C GLN A 136 -8.07 -4.94 -8.88
N TYR A 137 -7.15 -4.40 -8.08
CA TYR A 137 -5.83 -5.01 -7.86
C TYR A 137 -5.76 -5.85 -6.58
N SER A 138 -6.86 -5.95 -5.82
CA SER A 138 -6.93 -6.65 -4.53
C SER A 138 -5.81 -6.23 -3.56
N THR A 139 -5.54 -4.93 -3.50
CA THR A 139 -4.48 -4.35 -2.65
C THR A 139 -5.10 -3.54 -1.52
N ARG A 140 -4.41 -3.54 -0.36
CA ARG A 140 -4.84 -2.84 0.85
C ARG A 140 -3.64 -2.18 1.52
N VAL A 141 -3.82 -0.94 1.95
CA VAL A 141 -2.84 -0.18 2.73
C VAL A 141 -3.55 0.41 3.94
N THR A 142 -3.03 0.19 5.14
CA THR A 142 -3.54 0.78 6.38
C THR A 142 -2.49 1.70 6.97
N ILE A 143 -2.89 2.92 7.30
CA ILE A 143 -2.03 3.96 7.87
C ILE A 143 -2.63 4.38 9.20
N GLY A 144 -1.86 4.20 10.28
CA GLY A 144 -2.18 4.76 11.59
C GLY A 144 -1.74 6.22 11.65
N VAL A 145 -2.68 7.11 12.00
CA VAL A 145 -2.48 8.55 12.01
C VAL A 145 -2.85 9.12 13.37
N GLY A 146 -2.02 10.05 13.85
CA GLY A 146 -2.32 10.86 15.04
C GLY A 146 -2.95 12.19 14.63
N ILE A 147 -4.10 12.53 15.22
CA ILE A 147 -4.81 13.80 15.00
C ILE A 147 -4.76 14.62 16.28
N GLY A 148 -4.36 15.89 16.15
CA GLY A 148 -4.46 16.88 17.22
C GLY A 148 -5.71 17.73 17.03
N TYR A 149 -6.52 17.89 18.09
CA TYR A 149 -7.62 18.83 18.13
C TYR A 149 -7.36 19.91 19.16
N GLY A 150 -7.33 21.17 18.72
CA GLY A 150 -7.08 22.33 19.55
C GLY A 150 -7.27 23.62 18.74
N PRO A 151 -7.05 24.80 19.36
CA PRO A 151 -6.63 24.99 20.75
C PRO A 151 -7.79 24.78 21.73
N ILE A 152 -7.56 24.00 22.79
CA ILE A 152 -8.47 23.82 23.92
C ILE A 152 -7.77 24.21 25.22
N GLU A 153 -8.52 24.72 26.19
CA GLU A 153 -7.97 25.03 27.50
C GLU A 153 -7.64 23.71 28.25
N ILE A 154 -6.38 23.58 28.69
CA ILE A 154 -5.87 22.41 29.45
C ILE A 154 -5.50 22.77 30.89
N SER A 155 -5.83 23.98 31.34
CA SER A 155 -5.51 24.53 32.67
C SER A 155 -6.15 23.77 33.84
N THR A 156 -7.18 22.97 33.60
CA THR A 156 -7.97 22.27 34.63
C THR A 156 -7.74 20.75 34.61
N MET A 157 -6.51 20.30 34.40
CA MET A 157 -6.18 18.87 34.41
C MET A 157 -5.38 18.57 35.66
N MET A 158 -6.08 18.12 36.69
CA MET A 158 -5.49 17.64 37.93
C MET A 158 -4.49 16.51 37.65
N ARG A 159 -3.39 16.64 38.39
CA ARG A 159 -2.26 15.75 38.60
C ARG A 159 -2.65 14.30 38.90
#